data_AF-A0A517ZNA9-F1
#
_entry.id   AF-A0A517ZNA9-F1
#
_cell.length_a   1.000
_cell.length_b   1.000
_cell.length_c   1.000
_cell.angle_alpha   90.00
_cell.angle_beta   90.00
_cell.angle_gamma   90.00
#
_symmetry.space_group_name_H-M   'P 1'
#
loop_
_entity.id
_entity.type
_entity.pdbx_description
1 polymer ?
#
loop_
_entity_poly.entity_id
_entity_poly.type
_entity_poly.pdbx_seq_one_letter_code
_entity_poly.pdbx_strand_id
1 'polypeptide(L)'
;MPEDQNLEMDFEEIEGEEEYEEISGEEVDRVVESLEQLIASVDSENVKAYLDDALNNIYYLIHDEDEEMDDAEIEADAQIDDELDDTFSEAA
;
A
#
# COMPACT_ATOMS: atom_id res chain seq x y z
N MET A 1 -9.87 16.33 -54.71
CA MET A 1 -9.27 15.91 -53.44
C MET A 1 -10.22 16.39 -52.36
N PRO A 2 -10.82 15.52 -51.54
CA PRO A 2 -11.62 15.97 -50.41
C PRO A 2 -10.69 16.58 -49.37
N GLU A 3 -11.11 17.74 -48.86
CA GLU A 3 -10.39 18.60 -47.94
C GLU A 3 -10.15 17.92 -46.59
N ASP A 4 -9.01 18.24 -45.99
CA ASP A 4 -8.56 17.80 -44.68
C ASP A 4 -9.68 17.95 -43.64
N GLN A 5 -10.20 16.81 -43.17
CA GLN A 5 -11.00 16.76 -41.96
C GLN A 5 -10.05 17.03 -40.80
N ASN A 6 -9.91 18.31 -40.43
CA ASN A 6 -9.42 18.68 -39.12
C ASN A 6 -10.35 18.00 -38.10
N LEU A 7 -9.91 16.87 -37.58
CA LEU A 7 -10.42 16.28 -36.35
C LEU A 7 -10.13 17.32 -35.25
N GLU A 8 -11.04 18.28 -35.07
CA GLU A 8 -11.22 18.92 -33.77
C GLU A 8 -11.71 17.80 -32.86
N MET A 9 -10.74 17.06 -32.30
CA MET A 9 -10.98 16.30 -31.09
C MET A 9 -11.31 17.37 -30.05
N ASP A 10 -12.60 17.51 -29.75
CA ASP A 10 -13.05 18.08 -28.49
C ASP A 10 -12.31 17.29 -27.39
N PHE A 11 -11.22 17.88 -26.92
CA PHE A 11 -10.53 17.48 -25.71
C PHE A 11 -11.44 18.01 -24.60
N GLU A 12 -12.59 17.35 -24.41
CA GLU A 12 -13.43 17.61 -23.26
C GLU A 12 -12.52 17.43 -22.04
N GLU A 13 -12.29 18.55 -21.36
CA GLU A 13 -11.70 18.65 -20.03
C GLU A 13 -12.19 17.47 -19.18
N ILE A 14 -11.32 16.47 -18.98
CA ILE A 14 -11.46 15.52 -17.87
C ILE A 14 -11.00 16.29 -16.62
N GLU A 15 -11.75 17.33 -16.27
CA GLU A 15 -11.61 18.14 -15.06
C GLU A 15 -12.84 17.91 -14.16
N GLY A 16 -13.28 16.66 -14.04
CA GLY A 16 -13.94 16.20 -12.82
C GLY A 16 -12.85 15.66 -11.93
N GLU A 17 -12.78 16.09 -10.67
CA GLU A 17 -11.99 15.38 -9.65
C GLU A 17 -12.23 13.88 -9.84
N GLU A 18 -11.22 13.16 -10.32
CA GLU A 18 -11.28 11.72 -10.57
C GLU A 18 -11.34 11.02 -9.20
N GLU A 19 -12.48 11.12 -8.52
CA GLU A 19 -12.81 10.26 -7.41
C GLU A 19 -12.80 8.83 -7.96
N TYR A 20 -11.77 8.09 -7.57
CA TYR A 20 -11.67 6.66 -7.87
C TYR A 20 -12.88 5.93 -7.25
N GLU A 21 -13.33 4.87 -7.93
CA GLU A 21 -14.38 4.02 -7.38
C GLU A 21 -13.88 3.34 -6.10
N GLU A 22 -14.62 3.53 -5.00
CA GLU A 22 -14.38 2.79 -3.76
C GLU A 22 -14.69 1.31 -3.97
N ILE A 23 -13.77 0.44 -3.53
CA ILE A 23 -13.92 -1.01 -3.60
C ILE A 23 -14.25 -1.59 -2.23
N SER A 24 -15.09 -2.63 -2.19
CA SER A 24 -15.41 -3.32 -0.94
C SER A 24 -14.22 -4.14 -0.42
N GLY A 25 -14.19 -4.45 0.88
CA GLY A 25 -13.14 -5.31 1.45
C GLY A 25 -13.02 -6.69 0.77
N GLU A 26 -14.15 -7.28 0.34
CA GLU A 26 -14.14 -8.54 -0.42
C GLU A 26 -13.50 -8.40 -1.83
N GLU A 27 -13.52 -7.20 -2.41
CA GLU A 27 -12.82 -6.90 -3.65
C GLU A 27 -11.34 -6.69 -3.42
N VAL A 28 -10.97 -6.02 -2.34
CA VAL A 28 -9.58 -5.85 -1.90
C VAL A 28 -8.91 -7.21 -1.65
N ASP A 29 -9.58 -8.11 -0.93
CA ASP A 29 -9.07 -9.47 -0.66
C ASP A 29 -8.77 -10.23 -1.97
N ARG A 30 -9.66 -10.12 -2.95
CA ARG A 30 -9.48 -10.75 -4.28
C ARG A 30 -8.30 -10.15 -5.06
N VAL A 31 -8.07 -8.85 -4.94
CA VAL A 31 -6.92 -8.18 -5.56
C VAL A 31 -5.63 -8.65 -4.90
N VAL A 32 -5.57 -8.70 -3.56
CA VAL A 32 -4.41 -9.19 -2.81
C VAL A 32 -4.07 -10.63 -3.22
N GLU A 33 -5.05 -11.53 -3.22
CA GLU A 33 -4.83 -12.92 -3.64
C GLU A 33 -4.29 -13.01 -5.08
N SER A 34 -4.80 -12.18 -5.98
CA SER A 34 -4.35 -12.15 -7.37
C SER A 34 -2.91 -11.63 -7.51
N LEU A 35 -2.52 -10.64 -6.71
CA LEU A 35 -1.16 -10.11 -6.67
C LEU A 35 -0.17 -11.13 -6.12
N GLU A 36 -0.52 -11.83 -5.04
CA GLU A 36 0.30 -12.91 -4.47
C GLU A 36 0.54 -14.04 -5.47
N GLN A 37 -0.51 -14.48 -6.18
CA GLN A 37 -0.39 -15.48 -7.23
C GLN A 37 0.50 -14.98 -8.38
N LEU A 38 0.38 -13.71 -8.76
CA LEU A 38 1.20 -13.12 -9.81
C LEU A 38 2.68 -13.08 -9.41
N ILE A 39 2.99 -12.63 -8.19
CA ILE A 39 4.36 -12.63 -7.63
C ILE A 39 4.96 -14.04 -7.65
N ALA A 40 4.18 -15.04 -7.25
CA ALA A 40 4.61 -16.44 -7.26
C ALA A 40 4.87 -16.99 -8.67
N SER A 41 4.21 -16.45 -9.69
CA SER A 41 4.30 -16.91 -11.08
C SER A 41 5.38 -16.23 -11.92
N VAL A 42 5.83 -15.04 -11.52
CA VAL A 42 6.77 -14.22 -12.29
C VAL A 42 8.20 -14.52 -11.85
N ASP A 43 9.14 -14.60 -12.80
CA ASP A 43 10.56 -14.82 -12.49
C ASP A 43 11.39 -13.53 -12.44
N SER A 44 10.86 -12.41 -12.94
CA SER A 44 11.54 -11.12 -12.99
C SER A 44 11.56 -10.45 -11.62
N GLU A 45 12.76 -10.23 -11.05
CA GLU A 45 12.94 -9.53 -9.77
C GLU A 45 12.37 -8.12 -9.78
N ASN A 46 12.54 -7.38 -10.89
CA ASN A 46 11.98 -6.03 -11.01
C ASN A 46 10.46 -6.05 -10.93
N VAL A 47 9.81 -7.02 -11.57
CA VAL A 47 8.35 -7.13 -11.55
C VAL A 47 7.87 -7.55 -10.16
N LYS A 48 8.59 -8.45 -9.48
CA LYS A 48 8.27 -8.80 -8.09
C LYS A 48 8.32 -7.58 -7.18
N ALA A 49 9.38 -6.79 -7.24
CA ALA A 49 9.51 -5.59 -6.43
C ALA A 49 8.33 -4.62 -6.64
N TYR A 50 7.91 -4.39 -7.89
CA TYR A 50 6.74 -3.54 -8.17
C TYR A 50 5.43 -4.12 -7.60
N LEU A 51 5.27 -5.44 -7.62
CA LEU A 51 4.07 -6.09 -7.10
C LEU A 51 4.06 -6.11 -5.56
N ASP A 52 5.23 -6.29 -4.93
CA ASP A 52 5.40 -6.18 -3.48
C ASP A 52 5.10 -4.75 -3.00
N ASP A 53 5.60 -3.74 -3.71
CA ASP A 53 5.30 -2.33 -3.43
C ASP A 53 3.78 -2.04 -3.57
N ALA A 54 3.13 -2.61 -4.60
CA ALA A 54 1.69 -2.46 -4.79
C ALA A 54 0.87 -3.10 -3.65
N LEU A 55 1.27 -4.29 -3.19
CA LEU A 55 0.65 -4.94 -2.03
C LEU A 55 0.78 -4.09 -0.77
N ASN A 56 1.96 -3.52 -0.51
CA ASN A 56 2.19 -2.65 0.63
C ASN A 56 1.31 -1.39 0.55
N ASN A 57 1.19 -0.77 -0.62
CA ASN A 57 0.33 0.40 -0.79
C ASN A 57 -1.15 0.07 -0.52
N ILE A 58 -1.63 -1.10 -0.96
CA ILE A 58 -2.99 -1.56 -0.66
C ILE A 58 -3.18 -1.77 0.84
N TYR A 59 -2.20 -2.37 1.52
CA TYR A 59 -2.23 -2.52 2.98
C TYR A 59 -2.39 -1.18 3.70
N TYR A 60 -1.59 -0.18 3.32
CA TYR A 60 -1.69 1.17 3.85
C TYR A 60 -3.07 1.79 3.57
N LEU A 61 -3.64 1.65 2.38
CA LEU A 61 -4.97 2.21 2.11
C LEU A 61 -6.09 1.63 2.99
N ILE A 62 -6.00 0.34 3.36
CA ILE A 62 -6.99 -0.31 4.21
C ILE A 62 -6.84 0.11 5.68
N HIS A 63 -5.61 0.32 6.12
CA HIS A 63 -5.28 0.52 7.54
C HIS A 63 -5.07 2.00 7.91
N ASP A 64 -4.67 2.84 6.96
CA ASP A 64 -4.48 4.29 7.14
C ASP A 64 -5.82 5.05 7.16
N GLU A 65 -6.94 4.44 6.73
CA GLU A 65 -8.28 5.02 6.94
C GLU A 65 -8.68 5.06 8.43
N ASP A 66 -8.00 4.29 9.30
CA ASP A 66 -8.17 4.33 10.76
C ASP A 66 -7.02 5.09 11.48
N GLU A 67 -6.08 5.70 10.75
CA GLU A 67 -5.00 6.52 11.31
C GLU A 67 -5.26 8.04 11.23
N GLU A 68 -6.31 8.50 11.91
CA GLU A 68 -6.07 9.51 12.96
C GLU A 68 -5.33 8.83 14.12
N MET A 69 -4.16 8.24 13.86
CA MET A 69 -3.29 7.72 14.91
C MET A 69 -2.52 8.91 15.46
N ASP A 70 -2.95 9.37 16.63
CA ASP A 70 -2.16 10.21 17.53
C ASP A 70 -0.72 9.68 17.56
N ASP A 71 0.26 10.56 17.33
CA ASP A 71 1.72 10.36 17.33
C ASP A 71 2.31 9.73 18.63
N ALA A 72 1.49 9.14 19.52
CA ALA A 72 1.85 8.73 20.87
C ALA A 72 2.25 7.24 21.03
N GLU A 73 1.94 6.34 20.08
CA GLU A 73 2.13 4.89 20.30
C GLU A 73 3.40 4.28 19.68
N ILE A 74 4.15 5.02 18.85
CA ILE A 74 5.43 4.55 18.30
C ILE A 74 6.54 4.44 19.37
N GLU A 75 6.39 5.05 20.55
CA GLU A 75 7.40 5.01 21.63
C GLU A 75 7.38 3.72 22.50
N ALA A 76 6.40 2.83 22.34
CA ALA A 76 6.21 1.70 23.24
C ALA A 76 7.12 0.48 22.97
N ASP A 77 7.66 0.32 21.75
CA ASP A 77 8.47 -0.85 21.39
C ASP A 77 9.99 -0.64 21.56
N ALA A 78 10.42 0.56 21.98
CA ALA A 78 11.83 0.92 22.14
C ALA A 78 12.41 0.72 23.56
N GLN A 79 11.65 0.23 24.53
CA GLN A 79 12.04 0.28 25.96
C GLN A 79 12.08 -1.08 26.70
N ILE A 80 12.14 -2.22 26.01
CA ILE A 80 12.15 -3.55 26.69
C ILE A 80 13.57 -4.19 26.76
N ASP A 81 14.65 -3.50 26.37
CA ASP A 81 15.99 -4.14 26.31
C ASP A 81 17.02 -3.68 27.36
N ASP A 82 16.65 -2.88 28.38
CA ASP A 82 17.64 -2.31 29.35
C ASP A 82 17.44 -2.74 30.83
N GLU A 83 16.48 -3.61 31.18
CA GLU A 83 16.21 -4.00 32.59
C GLU A 83 16.53 -5.47 32.96
N LEU A 84 17.21 -6.25 32.12
CA LEU A 84 17.47 -7.68 32.40
C LEU A 84 18.87 -8.01 32.98
N ASP A 85 19.74 -7.04 33.29
CA ASP A 85 21.12 -7.36 33.74
C ASP A 85 21.34 -7.39 35.28
N ASP A 86 20.42 -6.87 36.10
CA ASP A 86 20.70 -6.69 37.54
C ASP A 86 20.13 -7.77 38.50
N THR A 87 19.50 -8.85 38.01
CA THR A 87 18.84 -9.83 38.90
C THR A 87 19.59 -11.15 39.14
N PHE A 88 20.78 -11.37 38.56
CA PHE A 88 21.49 -12.66 38.71
C PHE A 88 22.70 -12.68 39.65
N SER A 89 22.96 -11.62 40.42
CA SER A 89 24.09 -11.60 41.36
C SER A 89 23.69 -11.26 42.80
N GLU A 90 22.92 -12.12 43.46
CA GLU A 90 22.98 -12.24 44.93
C GLU A 90 22.38 -13.58 45.39
N ALA A 91 23.23 -14.59 45.60
CA ALA A 91 23.09 -15.58 46.67
C ALA A 91 24.39 -16.40 46.76
N ALA A 92 25.37 -15.82 47.45
CA ALA A 92 26.50 -16.54 48.03
C ALA A 92 26.08 -17.31 49.30
#